data_AF-A0AA36N6Z2-F1
#
_entry.id   AF-A0AA36N6Z2-F1
#
_cell.length_a   1.000
_cell.length_b   1.000
_cell.length_c   1.000
_cell.angle_alpha   90.00
_cell.angle_beta   90.00
_cell.angle_gamma   90.00
#
_symmetry.space_group_name_H-M   'P 1'
#
loop_
_entity.id
_entity.type
_entity.pdbx_description
1 polymer ?
#
loop_
_entity_poly.entity_id
_entity_poly.type
_entity_poly.pdbx_seq_one_letter_code
_entity_poly.pdbx_strand_id
1 'polypeptide(L)'
;MPRCADGWMQQEEFCEPTGVTCPVTCSSDERICYTQDYNASGYPLAERQVCTKRNQPCNCGSHAQRCHDPWADDYFCFPLWDFQWNSAMRCPVWCTAQQEYCYVDSYDAKGNWLSVEETCVNPGETCDCTKGQNAFSCTMTDGVSTWSECLPINGGYCPPSCAANEVPCFEVEMNFRPNGTSIGFTEPPKPCAADYESCSCGREAKNCGGWCIFKEDNCPVFCEVGKKKCFIDDYDTSGNYLGDREVCVAEDQVCPCGKNTLRCPGDDMCLRKSEADLVCPCSESQKQCTVRDYTARGKLESVSTLCVNLGNKCPCGKNTLSCSDPNDPDDNICNPKYAGTVLNKCPKPCTPTEEAAGNKTCIQTHLTNTGTFESETISCLPAASCTPGRNMKKCTSGSTIPAWKPCKDFYNTAKSNSSAVGAGKKESSQVILTFESLSNGALGSSEDVRVMMNAEVYLPTGCESSLDIKTSKSNRRLKGRKLQTTGGAVLKFTVSNQGAH
;
A
#
# COMPACT_ATOMS: atom_id res chain seq x y z
N MET A 1 -17.32 3.47 -6.00
CA MET A 1 -18.61 3.44 -6.65
C MET A 1 -19.51 4.38 -5.85
N PRO A 2 -19.74 4.05 -4.56
CA PRO A 2 -19.89 5.12 -3.58
C PRO A 2 -18.63 6.00 -3.64
N ARG A 3 -18.82 7.34 -3.70
CA ARG A 3 -17.75 8.29 -3.43
C ARG A 3 -17.85 8.71 -1.98
N CYS A 4 -16.69 8.85 -1.38
CA CYS A 4 -16.45 9.04 0.03
C CYS A 4 -15.77 10.40 0.16
N ALA A 5 -16.39 11.36 0.84
CA ALA A 5 -15.74 12.63 1.15
C ALA A 5 -15.09 12.50 2.52
N ASP A 6 -13.80 12.83 2.65
CA ASP A 6 -13.17 12.90 3.96
C ASP A 6 -13.60 14.17 4.72
N GLY A 7 -13.33 14.21 6.02
CA GLY A 7 -13.73 15.30 6.90
C GLY A 7 -12.94 16.60 6.72
N TRP A 8 -11.97 16.66 5.81
CA TRP A 8 -11.01 17.77 5.71
C TRP A 8 -11.22 18.68 4.51
N MET A 9 -12.21 18.42 3.66
CA MET A 9 -12.49 19.21 2.44
C MET A 9 -11.26 19.37 1.51
N GLN A 10 -10.24 18.52 1.65
CA GLN A 10 -9.12 18.43 0.70
C GLN A 10 -9.40 17.24 -0.23
N GLN A 11 -9.63 17.53 -1.51
CA GLN A 11 -10.11 16.56 -2.49
C GLN A 11 -8.97 15.64 -2.97
N GLU A 12 -8.72 14.54 -2.26
CA GLU A 12 -8.09 13.37 -2.86
C GLU A 12 -9.16 12.32 -3.14
N GLU A 13 -9.49 12.12 -4.42
CA GLU A 13 -10.45 11.10 -4.85
C GLU A 13 -9.78 9.73 -4.90
N PHE A 14 -9.76 8.99 -3.79
CA PHE A 14 -9.32 7.58 -3.82
C PHE A 14 -10.49 6.64 -4.21
N CYS A 15 -10.24 5.80 -5.20
CA CYS A 15 -11.15 4.72 -5.60
C CYS A 15 -10.92 3.49 -4.72
N GLU A 16 -11.74 3.29 -3.70
CA GLU A 16 -11.68 2.06 -2.90
C GLU A 16 -12.50 0.92 -3.52
N PRO A 17 -12.06 -0.35 -3.34
CA PRO A 17 -12.79 -1.52 -3.81
C PRO A 17 -14.20 -1.55 -3.20
N THR A 18 -15.14 -2.06 -3.98
CA THR A 18 -16.57 -2.00 -3.67
C THR A 18 -16.97 -2.97 -2.55
N GLY A 19 -16.72 -2.54 -1.31
CA GLY A 19 -17.11 -3.16 -0.05
C GLY A 19 -17.07 -2.19 1.14
N VAL A 20 -16.44 -1.01 0.98
CA VAL A 20 -16.33 0.01 2.02
C VAL A 20 -17.58 0.92 1.99
N THR A 21 -18.23 1.03 3.14
CA THR A 21 -19.33 1.98 3.37
C THR A 21 -18.83 3.41 3.20
N CYS A 22 -19.64 4.31 2.63
CA CYS A 22 -19.24 5.73 2.58
C CYS A 22 -18.89 6.22 4.00
N PRO A 23 -17.81 7.01 4.16
CA PRO A 23 -17.50 7.66 5.42
C PRO A 23 -18.69 8.53 5.80
N VAL A 24 -18.99 8.47 7.08
CA VAL A 24 -20.17 9.13 7.63
C VAL A 24 -19.84 10.60 7.83
N THR A 25 -20.59 11.49 7.20
CA THR A 25 -20.46 12.93 7.45
C THR A 25 -21.35 13.33 8.62
N CYS A 26 -20.76 13.91 9.66
CA CYS A 26 -21.47 14.37 10.84
C CYS A 26 -21.75 15.87 10.81
N SER A 27 -22.77 16.33 11.54
CA SER A 27 -23.04 17.76 11.70
C SER A 27 -21.92 18.44 12.51
N SER A 28 -21.85 19.77 12.46
CA SER A 28 -20.79 20.54 13.14
C SER A 28 -20.73 20.33 14.66
N ASP A 29 -21.85 20.00 15.29
CA ASP A 29 -21.98 19.68 16.73
C ASP A 29 -21.78 18.18 17.05
N GLU A 30 -21.48 17.38 16.03
CA GLU A 30 -21.20 15.95 16.10
C GLU A 30 -19.74 15.67 15.69
N ARG A 31 -19.27 14.47 16.04
CA ARG A 31 -18.02 13.89 15.59
C ARG A 31 -18.28 12.49 15.06
N ILE A 32 -17.41 12.04 14.15
CA ILE A 32 -17.39 10.65 13.68
C ILE A 32 -16.83 9.79 14.81
N CYS A 33 -17.54 8.72 15.13
CA CYS A 33 -17.10 7.67 16.02
C CYS A 33 -16.92 6.38 15.23
N TYR A 34 -15.78 5.73 15.39
CA TYR A 34 -15.52 4.41 14.85
C TYR A 34 -15.97 3.38 15.88
N THR A 35 -16.92 2.54 15.48
CA THR A 35 -17.49 1.49 16.33
C THR A 35 -17.15 0.15 15.73
N GLN A 36 -16.55 -0.72 16.53
CA GLN A 36 -16.19 -2.06 16.09
C GLN A 36 -17.02 -3.08 16.86
N ASP A 37 -17.69 -3.95 16.11
CA ASP A 37 -18.39 -5.09 16.66
C ASP A 37 -17.45 -6.29 16.67
N TYR A 38 -17.45 -7.02 17.77
CA TYR A 38 -16.72 -8.28 17.88
C TYR A 38 -17.70 -9.42 18.14
N ASN A 39 -17.27 -10.65 17.87
CA ASN A 39 -17.98 -11.82 18.38
C ASN A 39 -17.54 -12.13 19.82
N ALA A 40 -18.18 -13.11 20.45
CA ALA A 40 -17.85 -13.55 21.81
C ALA A 40 -16.41 -14.07 21.98
N SER A 41 -15.71 -14.39 20.88
CA SER A 41 -14.31 -14.83 20.87
C SER A 41 -13.33 -13.70 20.56
N GLY A 42 -13.78 -12.46 20.40
CA GLY A 42 -12.88 -11.33 20.12
C GLY A 42 -12.56 -11.06 18.65
N TYR A 43 -13.15 -11.81 17.71
CA TYR A 43 -12.92 -11.54 16.28
C TYR A 43 -13.73 -10.34 15.80
N PRO A 44 -13.14 -9.45 15.00
CA PRO A 44 -13.87 -8.32 14.42
C PRO A 44 -14.94 -8.83 13.45
N LEU A 45 -16.18 -8.41 13.64
CA LEU A 45 -17.33 -8.74 12.79
C LEU A 45 -17.64 -7.64 11.79
N ALA A 46 -17.64 -6.40 12.26
CA ALA A 46 -17.96 -5.24 11.45
C ALA A 46 -17.34 -3.99 12.07
N GLU A 47 -16.96 -3.06 11.20
CA GLU A 47 -16.61 -1.70 11.58
C GLU A 47 -17.68 -0.75 11.03
N ARG A 48 -18.14 0.17 11.86
CA ARG A 48 -19.20 1.13 11.51
C ARG A 48 -18.80 2.51 11.99
N GLN A 49 -18.90 3.49 11.11
CA GLN A 49 -18.81 4.90 11.48
C GLN A 49 -20.20 5.38 11.91
N VAL A 50 -20.29 6.10 13.03
CA VAL A 50 -21.54 6.68 13.54
C VAL A 50 -21.29 8.10 14.01
N CYS A 51 -22.27 8.99 13.84
CA CYS A 51 -22.19 10.33 14.40
C CYS A 51 -22.62 10.32 15.86
N THR A 52 -21.82 10.96 16.71
CA THR A 52 -22.12 11.18 18.13
C THR A 52 -21.88 12.65 18.46
N LYS A 53 -22.65 13.24 19.38
CA LYS A 53 -22.41 14.63 19.82
C LYS A 53 -20.98 14.80 20.33
N ARG A 54 -20.34 15.95 20.06
CA ARG A 54 -18.93 16.19 20.47
C ARG A 54 -18.67 15.96 21.96
N ASN A 55 -19.64 16.28 22.82
CA ASN A 55 -19.54 16.11 24.28
C ASN A 55 -20.04 14.75 24.78
N GLN A 56 -20.34 13.81 23.87
CA GLN A 56 -20.71 12.45 24.22
C GLN A 56 -19.58 11.49 23.80
N PRO A 57 -19.22 10.53 24.67
CA PRO A 57 -18.26 9.50 24.31
C PRO A 57 -18.86 8.57 23.24
N CYS A 58 -18.02 8.06 22.35
CA CYS A 58 -18.44 7.08 21.35
C CYS A 58 -18.95 5.80 22.05
N ASN A 59 -20.06 5.23 21.56
CA ASN A 59 -20.54 3.93 22.03
C ASN A 59 -19.79 2.82 21.30
N CYS A 60 -19.42 1.75 22.01
CA CYS A 60 -18.81 0.59 21.37
C CYS A 60 -19.85 -0.40 20.87
N GLY A 61 -19.43 -1.21 19.89
CA GLY A 61 -20.26 -2.27 19.31
C GLY A 61 -20.51 -3.43 20.26
N SER A 62 -21.19 -4.47 19.77
CA SER A 62 -21.41 -5.70 20.54
C SER A 62 -20.07 -6.38 20.87
N HIS A 63 -19.96 -6.94 22.08
CA HIS A 63 -18.74 -7.57 22.61
C HIS A 63 -17.48 -6.69 22.59
N ALA A 64 -17.67 -5.36 22.65
CA ALA A 64 -16.60 -4.39 22.81
C ALA A 64 -16.72 -3.63 24.14
N GLN A 65 -15.58 -3.20 24.67
CA GLN A 65 -15.50 -2.22 25.75
C GLN A 65 -14.91 -0.91 25.23
N ARG A 66 -15.31 0.18 25.89
CA ARG A 66 -14.81 1.52 25.61
C ARG A 66 -13.57 1.80 26.45
N CYS A 67 -12.52 2.22 25.77
CA CYS A 67 -11.26 2.63 26.35
C CYS A 67 -11.02 4.12 26.09
N HIS A 68 -10.33 4.79 26.99
CA HIS A 68 -10.00 6.21 26.90
C HIS A 68 -8.49 6.36 26.71
N ASP A 69 -8.10 7.12 25.69
CA ASP A 69 -6.74 7.63 25.51
C ASP A 69 -6.67 9.01 26.19
N PRO A 70 -6.01 9.14 27.35
CA PRO A 70 -5.92 10.41 28.06
C PRO A 70 -5.01 11.43 27.38
N TRP A 71 -4.15 11.02 26.43
CA TRP A 71 -3.25 11.94 25.71
C TRP A 71 -3.94 12.61 24.53
N ALA A 72 -4.79 11.87 23.81
CA ALA A 72 -5.61 12.40 22.72
C ALA A 72 -6.98 12.93 23.18
N ASP A 73 -7.35 12.65 24.45
CA ASP A 73 -8.72 12.77 24.97
C ASP A 73 -9.76 12.08 24.05
N ASP A 74 -9.38 10.91 23.53
CA ASP A 74 -10.19 10.16 22.57
C ASP A 74 -10.66 8.83 23.15
N TYR A 75 -11.73 8.27 22.58
CA TYR A 75 -12.31 7.01 23.01
C TYR A 75 -12.31 6.02 21.87
N PHE A 76 -11.81 4.82 22.12
CA PHE A 76 -11.72 3.74 21.15
C PHE A 76 -12.33 2.45 21.73
N CYS A 77 -12.58 1.47 20.86
CA CYS A 77 -13.29 0.25 21.22
C CYS A 77 -12.39 -0.99 21.08
N PHE A 78 -12.16 -1.68 22.20
CA PHE A 78 -11.46 -2.96 22.24
C PHE A 78 -12.45 -4.11 22.38
N PRO A 79 -12.13 -5.32 21.91
CA PRO A 79 -12.96 -6.49 22.22
C PRO A 79 -12.95 -6.75 23.72
N LEU A 80 -13.98 -7.47 24.22
CA LEU A 80 -13.99 -7.99 25.59
C LEU A 80 -13.10 -9.23 25.77
N TRP A 81 -12.67 -9.84 24.66
CA TRP A 81 -11.88 -11.08 24.63
C TRP A 81 -10.79 -10.96 23.56
N ASP A 82 -9.58 -11.40 23.86
CA ASP A 82 -8.50 -11.52 22.89
C ASP A 82 -8.53 -12.94 22.30
N PHE A 83 -8.71 -13.05 20.98
CA PHE A 83 -8.73 -14.37 20.34
C PHE A 83 -7.33 -15.00 20.23
N GLN A 84 -6.27 -14.18 20.15
CA GLN A 84 -4.89 -14.61 20.00
C GLN A 84 -4.35 -15.13 21.33
N TRP A 85 -4.68 -14.46 22.44
CA TRP A 85 -4.24 -14.86 23.79
C TRP A 85 -5.28 -15.68 24.55
N ASN A 86 -6.49 -15.83 24.00
CA ASN A 86 -7.63 -16.51 24.62
C ASN A 86 -7.89 -16.06 26.07
N SER A 87 -7.90 -14.75 26.27
CA SER A 87 -8.06 -14.11 27.59
C SER A 87 -8.98 -12.89 27.52
N ALA A 88 -9.51 -12.46 28.67
CA ALA A 88 -10.33 -11.25 28.72
C ALA A 88 -9.45 -10.01 28.48
N MET A 89 -9.83 -9.19 27.49
CA MET A 89 -9.10 -7.96 27.20
C MET A 89 -9.43 -6.89 28.24
N ARG A 90 -8.43 -6.08 28.56
CA ARG A 90 -8.59 -4.85 29.36
C ARG A 90 -8.26 -3.66 28.46
N CYS A 91 -8.72 -2.47 28.84
CA CYS A 91 -8.27 -1.27 28.17
C CYS A 91 -6.77 -1.08 28.41
N PRO A 92 -6.00 -0.61 27.41
CA PRO A 92 -4.60 -0.28 27.59
C PRO A 92 -4.42 0.65 28.78
N VAL A 93 -3.40 0.40 29.58
CA VAL A 93 -3.02 1.31 30.65
C VAL A 93 -2.26 2.50 30.04
N TRP A 94 -2.55 3.71 30.51
CA TRP A 94 -1.86 4.91 30.05
C TRP A 94 -1.17 5.57 31.23
N CYS A 95 0.15 5.57 31.22
CA CYS A 95 0.95 6.18 32.27
C CYS A 95 1.12 7.68 32.02
N THR A 96 1.15 8.47 33.09
CA THR A 96 1.47 9.90 32.95
C THR A 96 2.93 10.07 32.53
N ALA A 97 3.30 11.27 32.06
CA ALA A 97 4.71 11.57 31.72
C ALA A 97 5.67 11.47 32.92
N GLN A 98 5.15 11.35 34.14
CA GLN A 98 5.88 11.15 35.39
C GLN A 98 5.82 9.71 35.90
N GLN A 99 5.40 8.76 35.06
CA GLN A 99 5.26 7.35 35.38
C GLN A 99 5.88 6.49 34.29
N GLU A 100 6.27 5.27 34.65
CA GLU A 100 6.79 4.25 33.75
C GLU A 100 5.80 3.10 33.63
N TYR A 101 5.78 2.48 32.44
CA TYR A 101 5.02 1.27 32.19
C TYR A 101 5.63 0.10 32.92
N CYS A 102 4.78 -0.67 33.57
CA CYS A 102 5.15 -1.89 34.26
C CYS A 102 4.27 -3.04 33.80
N TYR A 103 4.90 -4.11 33.33
CA TYR A 103 4.24 -5.33 32.88
C TYR A 103 4.38 -6.41 33.95
N VAL A 104 3.26 -6.83 34.52
CA VAL A 104 3.21 -7.87 35.56
C VAL A 104 2.64 -9.15 34.96
N ASP A 105 3.53 -9.99 34.44
CA ASP A 105 3.16 -11.28 33.88
C ASP A 105 2.75 -12.30 34.95
N SER A 106 1.88 -13.21 34.54
CA SER A 106 1.43 -14.36 35.31
C SER A 106 1.72 -15.63 34.53
N TYR A 107 2.09 -16.69 35.24
CA TYR A 107 2.53 -17.95 34.69
C TYR A 107 1.84 -19.13 35.37
N ASP A 108 1.73 -20.25 34.66
CA ASP A 108 1.26 -21.50 35.23
C ASP A 108 2.36 -22.16 36.09
N ALA A 109 2.04 -23.28 36.74
CA ALA A 109 2.98 -23.99 37.59
C ALA A 109 4.20 -24.57 36.83
N LYS A 110 4.19 -24.59 35.49
CA LYS A 110 5.30 -25.04 34.65
C LYS A 110 6.13 -23.88 34.08
N GLY A 111 5.74 -22.64 34.36
CA GLY A 111 6.38 -21.44 33.81
C GLY A 111 5.81 -20.99 32.45
N ASN A 112 4.71 -21.58 31.97
CA ASN A 112 4.08 -21.09 30.73
C ASN A 112 3.32 -19.79 31.03
N TRP A 113 3.45 -18.80 30.15
CA TRP A 113 2.74 -17.53 30.25
C TRP A 113 1.21 -17.72 30.23
N LEU A 114 0.50 -17.00 31.10
CA LEU A 114 -0.96 -17.03 31.23
C LEU A 114 -1.60 -15.69 30.83
N SER A 115 -1.08 -14.59 31.37
CA SER A 115 -1.63 -13.26 31.17
C SER A 115 -0.64 -12.19 31.62
N VAL A 116 -0.82 -10.96 31.13
CA VAL A 116 -0.09 -9.78 31.59
C VAL A 116 -1.05 -8.79 32.25
N GLU A 117 -0.64 -8.20 33.37
CA GLU A 117 -1.29 -7.02 33.95
C GLU A 117 -0.39 -5.80 33.76
N GLU A 118 -0.86 -4.84 32.96
CA GLU A 118 -0.19 -3.56 32.80
C GLU A 118 -0.51 -2.65 34.00
N THR A 119 0.48 -1.93 34.51
CA THR A 119 0.31 -0.93 35.57
C THR A 119 1.30 0.22 35.39
N CYS A 120 1.08 1.32 36.12
CA CYS A 120 1.97 2.47 36.11
C CYS A 120 2.68 2.58 37.46
N VAL A 121 3.99 2.74 37.42
CA VAL A 121 4.85 2.94 38.59
C VAL A 121 5.58 4.28 38.48
N ASN A 122 6.11 4.83 39.57
CA ASN A 122 6.95 6.03 39.46
C ASN A 122 8.31 5.66 38.82
N PRO A 123 8.99 6.58 38.12
CA PRO A 123 10.30 6.32 37.53
C PRO A 123 11.30 5.76 38.54
N GLY A 124 11.89 4.62 38.20
CA GLY A 124 12.84 3.90 39.06
C GLY A 124 12.21 3.02 40.16
N GLU A 125 10.89 2.96 40.27
CA GLU A 125 10.22 1.94 41.10
C GLU A 125 10.17 0.60 40.36
N THR A 126 10.39 -0.50 41.08
CA THR A 126 10.25 -1.84 40.53
C THR A 126 8.79 -2.26 40.43
N CYS A 127 8.47 -2.99 39.38
CA CYS A 127 7.21 -3.71 39.21
C CYS A 127 6.87 -4.60 40.40
N ASP A 128 5.65 -4.48 40.91
CA ASP A 128 5.12 -5.36 41.95
C ASP A 128 4.71 -6.71 41.36
N CYS A 129 5.70 -7.57 41.14
CA CYS A 129 5.49 -8.90 40.57
C CYS A 129 4.71 -9.84 41.49
N THR A 130 4.38 -9.45 42.73
CA THR A 130 3.52 -10.25 43.62
C THR A 130 2.06 -10.27 43.17
N LYS A 131 1.66 -9.34 42.30
CA LYS A 131 0.35 -9.36 41.64
C LYS A 131 0.26 -10.41 40.53
N GLY A 132 1.40 -10.84 39.99
CA GLY A 132 1.49 -11.89 38.98
C GLY A 132 1.47 -13.29 39.61
N GLN A 133 0.67 -14.20 39.06
CA GLN A 133 0.67 -15.59 39.52
C GLN A 133 1.98 -16.29 39.14
N ASN A 134 2.64 -16.98 40.08
CA ASN A 134 3.91 -17.68 39.86
C ASN A 134 5.02 -16.83 39.21
N ALA A 135 5.03 -15.52 39.48
CA ALA A 135 6.04 -14.60 38.98
C ALA A 135 6.99 -14.14 40.10
N PHE A 136 8.20 -13.74 39.74
CA PHE A 136 9.14 -13.07 40.63
C PHE A 136 9.74 -11.84 39.93
N SER A 137 10.18 -10.86 40.71
CA SER A 137 10.79 -9.65 40.17
C SER A 137 12.25 -9.88 39.82
N CYS A 138 12.61 -9.60 38.58
CA CYS A 138 13.99 -9.57 38.10
C CYS A 138 14.38 -8.13 37.80
N THR A 139 15.45 -7.64 38.43
CA THR A 139 16.01 -6.30 38.14
C THR A 139 17.15 -6.45 37.16
N MET A 140 17.02 -5.86 35.98
CA MET A 140 18.03 -5.83 34.94
C MET A 140 18.68 -4.45 34.87
N THR A 141 19.96 -4.41 34.51
CA THR A 141 20.69 -3.17 34.30
C THR A 141 21.50 -3.27 33.01
N ASP A 142 21.23 -2.38 32.06
CA ASP A 142 22.01 -2.24 30.82
C ASP A 142 22.64 -0.84 30.78
N GLY A 143 23.93 -0.80 31.11
CA GLY A 143 24.73 0.42 31.15
C GLY A 143 24.20 1.47 32.12
N VAL A 144 23.29 2.32 31.64
CA VAL A 144 22.73 3.47 32.36
C VAL A 144 21.28 3.28 32.82
N SER A 145 20.60 2.24 32.34
CA SER A 145 19.18 2.02 32.60
C SER A 145 19.00 0.79 33.49
N THR A 146 18.22 0.94 34.55
CA THR A 146 17.76 -0.17 35.40
C THR A 146 16.25 -0.29 35.26
N TRP A 147 15.77 -1.48 34.96
CA TRP A 147 14.33 -1.77 34.92
C TRP A 147 14.06 -3.12 35.58
N SER A 148 12.80 -3.37 35.89
CA SER A 148 12.37 -4.65 36.46
C SER A 148 11.37 -5.33 35.54
N GLU A 149 11.51 -6.64 35.40
CA GLU A 149 10.57 -7.51 34.68
C GLU A 149 10.05 -8.61 35.61
N CYS A 150 8.84 -9.08 35.38
CA CYS A 150 8.23 -10.17 36.13
C CYS A 150 8.41 -11.50 35.38
N LEU A 151 9.32 -12.34 35.86
CA LEU A 151 9.68 -13.61 35.22
C LEU A 151 9.03 -14.82 35.92
N PRO A 152 8.85 -15.96 35.25
CA PRO A 152 8.25 -17.15 35.87
C PRO A 152 9.15 -17.74 36.94
N ILE A 153 8.60 -18.07 38.12
CA ILE A 153 9.36 -18.74 39.20
C ILE A 153 9.98 -20.06 38.71
N ASN A 154 9.29 -20.79 37.85
CA ASN A 154 9.79 -22.03 37.25
C ASN A 154 10.30 -21.76 35.84
N GLY A 155 11.62 -21.76 35.68
CA GLY A 155 12.29 -21.64 34.38
C GLY A 155 12.70 -20.21 34.00
N GLY A 156 12.24 -19.19 34.72
CA GLY A 156 12.73 -17.83 34.54
C GLY A 156 14.10 -17.64 35.19
N TYR A 157 14.96 -16.88 34.53
CA TYR A 157 16.29 -16.56 35.03
C TYR A 157 16.49 -15.05 35.05
N CYS A 158 17.02 -14.56 36.18
CA CYS A 158 17.40 -13.16 36.29
C CYS A 158 18.91 -13.02 36.14
N PRO A 159 19.42 -12.42 35.06
CA PRO A 159 20.84 -12.19 34.89
C PRO A 159 21.38 -11.36 36.06
N PRO A 160 22.45 -11.78 36.75
CA PRO A 160 23.04 -10.98 37.80
C PRO A 160 23.73 -9.75 37.23
N SER A 161 23.93 -8.74 38.06
CA SER A 161 24.82 -7.63 37.74
C SER A 161 26.26 -8.12 37.66
N CYS A 162 26.88 -7.99 36.48
CA CYS A 162 28.28 -8.36 36.26
C CYS A 162 29.24 -7.22 36.57
N ALA A 163 30.54 -7.51 36.67
CA ALA A 163 31.56 -6.47 36.83
C ALA A 163 31.58 -5.53 35.62
N ALA A 164 32.13 -4.32 35.77
CA ALA A 164 32.13 -3.29 34.71
C ALA A 164 32.84 -3.70 33.41
N ASN A 165 33.65 -4.77 33.43
CA ASN A 165 34.38 -5.34 32.30
C ASN A 165 33.85 -6.72 31.89
N GLU A 166 32.65 -7.08 32.34
CA GLU A 166 31.95 -8.31 32.03
C GLU A 166 30.56 -7.99 31.47
N VAL A 167 30.05 -8.86 30.63
CA VAL A 167 28.67 -8.83 30.16
C VAL A 167 27.85 -9.88 30.90
N PRO A 168 26.57 -9.60 31.23
CA PRO A 168 25.66 -10.63 31.67
C PRO A 168 25.45 -11.62 30.53
N CYS A 169 25.67 -12.90 30.82
CA CYS A 169 25.21 -13.96 29.95
C CYS A 169 23.72 -14.11 30.18
N PHE A 170 22.95 -13.85 29.13
CA PHE A 170 21.51 -14.10 29.16
C PHE A 170 21.23 -15.60 29.35
N GLU A 171 19.95 -15.94 29.52
CA GLU A 171 19.51 -17.33 29.53
C GLU A 171 20.23 -18.10 28.44
N VAL A 172 20.68 -19.31 28.75
CA VAL A 172 21.30 -20.14 27.74
C VAL A 172 20.21 -20.49 26.75
N GLU A 173 20.17 -19.69 25.69
CA GLU A 173 19.12 -19.75 24.70
C GLU A 173 19.17 -21.14 24.10
N MET A 174 18.15 -21.92 24.43
CA MET A 174 17.85 -23.22 23.83
C MET A 174 18.88 -24.32 24.14
N ASN A 175 18.52 -25.18 25.09
CA ASN A 175 19.00 -26.55 25.01
C ASN A 175 18.29 -27.25 23.85
N PHE A 176 19.05 -27.96 23.03
CA PHE A 176 18.49 -28.77 21.96
C PHE A 176 18.64 -30.25 22.26
N ARG A 177 17.71 -31.04 21.72
CA ARG A 177 17.90 -32.48 21.55
C ARG A 177 18.90 -32.71 20.41
N PRO A 178 19.53 -33.90 20.31
CA PRO A 178 20.41 -34.24 19.19
C PRO A 178 19.75 -34.16 17.79
N ASN A 179 18.42 -34.06 17.71
CA ASN A 179 17.67 -33.89 16.47
C ASN A 179 17.28 -32.42 16.17
N GLY A 180 17.84 -31.44 16.88
CA GLY A 180 17.54 -30.01 16.70
C GLY A 180 16.24 -29.52 17.35
N THR A 181 15.49 -30.37 18.05
CA THR A 181 14.27 -29.92 18.76
C THR A 181 14.66 -29.16 20.04
N SER A 182 14.18 -27.92 20.19
CA SER A 182 14.36 -27.12 21.41
C SER A 182 13.68 -27.78 22.63
N ILE A 183 14.37 -27.78 23.77
CA ILE A 183 13.94 -28.34 25.07
C ILE A 183 13.55 -27.21 26.05
N GLY A 184 13.86 -25.96 25.71
CA GLY A 184 13.65 -24.79 26.57
C GLY A 184 14.96 -24.23 27.14
N PHE A 185 14.82 -23.36 28.11
CA PHE A 185 15.88 -22.52 28.66
C PHE A 185 16.46 -23.13 29.95
N THR A 186 17.75 -22.88 30.17
CA THR A 186 18.40 -23.16 31.46
C THR A 186 19.31 -22.00 31.83
N GLU A 187 19.49 -21.79 33.12
CA GLU A 187 20.46 -20.84 33.65
C GLU A 187 21.87 -21.11 33.09
N PRO A 188 22.62 -20.06 32.69
CA PRO A 188 24.00 -20.21 32.24
C PRO A 188 24.92 -20.75 33.34
N PRO A 189 25.82 -21.70 33.02
CA PRO A 189 26.82 -22.20 33.97
C PRO A 189 27.71 -21.08 34.52
N LYS A 190 27.90 -20.01 33.73
CA LYS A 190 28.60 -18.79 34.10
C LYS A 190 27.71 -17.60 33.75
N PRO A 191 27.15 -16.91 34.74
CA PRO A 191 26.17 -15.86 34.49
C PRO A 191 26.80 -14.54 34.01
N CYS A 192 28.13 -14.42 34.10
CA CYS A 192 28.91 -13.29 33.60
C CYS A 192 30.09 -13.83 32.77
N ALA A 193 30.44 -13.12 31.70
CA ALA A 193 31.60 -13.41 30.86
C ALA A 193 32.30 -12.13 30.41
N ALA A 194 33.52 -12.20 29.89
CA ALA A 194 34.27 -11.01 29.46
C ALA A 194 33.61 -10.28 28.27
N ASP A 195 32.93 -11.03 27.40
CA ASP A 195 32.18 -10.57 26.23
C ASP A 195 31.09 -11.58 25.89
N TYR A 196 30.19 -11.23 24.96
CA TYR A 196 29.06 -12.09 24.59
C TYR A 196 29.50 -13.39 23.89
N GLU A 197 30.67 -13.41 23.26
CA GLU A 197 31.23 -14.61 22.63
C GLU A 197 31.71 -15.64 23.66
N SER A 198 32.11 -15.16 24.84
CA SER A 198 32.56 -15.96 25.97
C SER A 198 31.41 -16.60 26.77
N CYS A 199 30.16 -16.22 26.51
CA CYS A 199 28.99 -16.86 27.09
C CYS A 199 28.83 -18.29 26.57
N SER A 200 28.66 -19.24 27.50
CA SER A 200 28.51 -20.66 27.16
C SER A 200 27.10 -20.97 26.69
N CYS A 201 26.98 -21.72 25.60
CA CYS A 201 25.70 -22.20 25.11
C CYS A 201 25.29 -23.55 25.73
N GLY A 202 24.03 -23.90 25.51
CA GLY A 202 23.36 -25.02 26.14
C GLY A 202 23.77 -26.34 25.54
N ARG A 203 23.16 -27.41 26.03
CA ARG A 203 23.37 -28.74 25.47
C ARG A 203 22.94 -28.74 23.99
N GLU A 204 23.80 -29.30 23.14
CA GLU A 204 23.65 -29.34 21.67
C GLU A 204 23.52 -27.95 21.00
N ALA A 205 23.95 -26.86 21.65
CA ALA A 205 23.95 -25.52 21.08
C ALA A 205 25.39 -24.99 20.86
N LYS A 206 25.53 -23.94 20.05
CA LYS A 206 26.79 -23.19 19.86
C LYS A 206 26.55 -21.69 19.87
N ASN A 207 27.56 -20.92 20.28
CA ASN A 207 27.52 -19.46 20.32
C ASN A 207 27.81 -18.89 18.92
N CYS A 208 26.97 -17.95 18.49
CA CYS A 208 27.01 -17.27 17.20
C CYS A 208 27.00 -15.74 17.37
N GLY A 209 27.98 -15.22 18.11
CA GLY A 209 28.10 -13.77 18.34
C GLY A 209 27.16 -13.27 19.43
N GLY A 210 27.03 -14.03 20.52
CA GLY A 210 26.18 -13.71 21.67
C GLY A 210 24.85 -14.42 21.73
N TRP A 211 24.49 -15.16 20.68
CA TRP A 211 23.24 -15.92 20.58
C TRP A 211 23.53 -17.41 20.48
N CYS A 212 22.69 -18.25 21.08
CA CYS A 212 22.86 -19.69 21.02
C CYS A 212 21.90 -20.32 20.01
N ILE A 213 22.45 -21.05 19.04
CA ILE A 213 21.66 -21.82 18.06
C ILE A 213 22.01 -23.31 18.13
N PHE A 214 21.25 -24.15 17.44
CA PHE A 214 21.57 -25.58 17.36
C PHE A 214 22.96 -25.78 16.74
N LYS A 215 23.78 -26.65 17.34
CA LYS A 215 25.20 -26.80 16.97
C LYS A 215 25.43 -27.11 15.48
N GLU A 216 24.47 -27.75 14.82
CA GLU A 216 24.54 -28.13 13.39
C GLU A 216 24.06 -27.04 12.44
N ASP A 217 23.32 -26.02 12.93
CA ASP A 217 22.84 -24.90 12.12
C ASP A 217 23.96 -23.89 11.86
N ASN A 218 23.87 -23.11 10.79
CA ASN A 218 24.86 -22.07 10.52
C ASN A 218 24.57 -20.83 11.37
N CYS A 219 25.62 -20.19 11.90
CA CYS A 219 25.47 -18.91 12.58
C CYS A 219 24.89 -17.87 11.63
N PRO A 220 23.92 -17.04 12.06
CA PRO A 220 23.48 -15.89 11.29
C PRO A 220 24.68 -15.03 10.90
N VAL A 221 24.69 -14.54 9.67
CA VAL A 221 25.81 -13.74 9.19
C VAL A 221 25.57 -12.29 9.58
N PHE A 222 26.43 -11.72 10.40
CA PHE A 222 26.42 -10.30 10.73
C PHE A 222 27.43 -9.56 9.87
N CYS A 223 26.97 -8.53 9.15
CA CYS A 223 27.82 -7.74 8.27
C CYS A 223 28.39 -6.53 9.00
N GLU A 224 29.69 -6.33 8.86
CA GLU A 224 30.38 -5.13 9.32
C GLU A 224 29.80 -3.87 8.64
N VAL A 225 30.02 -2.70 9.24
CA VAL A 225 29.63 -1.41 8.67
C VAL A 225 30.23 -1.25 7.26
N GLY A 226 29.41 -0.81 6.29
CA GLY A 226 29.80 -0.67 4.88
C GLY A 226 29.66 -1.95 4.06
N LYS A 227 29.10 -3.02 4.65
CA LYS A 227 28.70 -4.24 3.95
C LYS A 227 27.19 -4.43 4.03
N LYS A 228 26.61 -5.04 2.99
CA LYS A 228 25.21 -5.49 2.98
C LYS A 228 25.14 -7.01 3.08
N LYS A 229 24.05 -7.50 3.67
CA LYS A 229 23.72 -8.93 3.74
C LYS A 229 23.03 -9.35 2.44
N CYS A 230 23.51 -10.42 1.84
CA CYS A 230 22.93 -11.07 0.68
C CYS A 230 22.40 -12.45 1.05
N PHE A 231 21.17 -12.75 0.63
CA PHE A 231 20.58 -14.08 0.73
C PHE A 231 20.79 -14.82 -0.57
N ILE A 232 21.38 -16.01 -0.50
CA ILE A 232 21.74 -16.81 -1.67
C ILE A 232 21.01 -18.14 -1.60
N ASP A 233 20.03 -18.29 -2.48
CA ASP A 233 19.29 -19.54 -2.62
C ASP A 233 19.94 -20.44 -3.68
N ASP A 234 20.20 -21.69 -3.31
CA ASP A 234 20.67 -22.73 -4.22
C ASP A 234 19.51 -23.66 -4.60
N TYR A 235 19.47 -24.02 -5.89
CA TYR A 235 18.53 -25.01 -6.41
C TYR A 235 19.27 -26.12 -7.14
N ASP A 236 18.65 -27.29 -7.26
CA ASP A 236 19.11 -28.35 -8.15
C ASP A 236 18.71 -28.06 -9.61
N THR A 237 19.13 -28.92 -10.54
CA THR A 237 18.82 -28.76 -11.96
C THR A 237 17.33 -28.95 -12.30
N SER A 238 16.55 -29.49 -11.36
CA SER A 238 15.09 -29.67 -11.47
C SER A 238 14.31 -28.50 -10.86
N GLY A 239 15.01 -27.54 -10.24
CA GLY A 239 14.41 -26.39 -9.56
C GLY A 239 13.99 -26.65 -8.11
N ASN A 240 14.40 -27.77 -7.51
CA ASN A 240 14.17 -28.05 -6.10
C ASN A 240 15.16 -27.27 -5.24
N TYR A 241 14.66 -26.74 -4.12
CA TYR A 241 15.47 -25.98 -3.16
C TYR A 241 16.50 -26.89 -2.49
N LEU A 242 17.78 -26.49 -2.54
CA LEU A 242 18.87 -27.19 -1.88
C LEU A 242 19.22 -26.58 -0.53
N GLY A 243 18.92 -25.30 -0.35
CA GLY A 243 19.24 -24.53 0.84
C GLY A 243 19.54 -23.07 0.49
N ASP A 244 19.66 -22.27 1.53
CA ASP A 244 20.08 -20.89 1.48
C ASP A 244 21.36 -20.68 2.28
N ARG A 245 22.06 -19.60 1.97
CA ARG A 245 23.13 -19.07 2.81
C ARG A 245 23.13 -17.56 2.77
N GLU A 246 23.52 -16.97 3.87
CA GLU A 246 23.77 -15.54 3.96
C GLU A 246 25.25 -15.26 3.68
N VAL A 247 25.56 -14.18 2.99
CA VAL A 247 26.92 -13.67 2.85
C VAL A 247 26.95 -12.15 3.01
N CYS A 248 28.09 -11.61 3.42
CA CYS A 248 28.32 -10.17 3.39
C CYS A 248 29.12 -9.78 2.16
N VAL A 249 28.65 -8.75 1.45
CA VAL A 249 29.36 -8.11 0.34
C VAL A 249 29.46 -6.62 0.60
N ALA A 250 30.35 -5.91 -0.09
CA ALA A 250 30.40 -4.45 -0.01
C ALA A 250 29.05 -3.84 -0.45
N GLU A 251 28.68 -2.68 0.09
CA GLU A 251 27.38 -2.05 -0.17
C GLU A 251 27.12 -1.80 -1.67
N ASP A 252 28.16 -1.46 -2.42
CA ASP A 252 28.15 -1.25 -3.87
C ASP A 252 28.33 -2.53 -4.71
N GLN A 253 28.63 -3.65 -4.06
CA GLN A 253 28.84 -4.93 -4.72
C GLN A 253 27.52 -5.68 -4.94
N VAL A 254 27.34 -6.25 -6.13
CA VAL A 254 26.15 -7.01 -6.50
C VAL A 254 26.13 -8.37 -5.78
N CYS A 255 25.01 -8.74 -5.16
CA CYS A 255 24.87 -9.97 -4.36
C CYS A 255 25.03 -11.23 -5.21
N PRO A 256 26.00 -12.14 -4.96
CA PRO A 256 26.22 -13.30 -5.84
C PRO A 256 25.03 -14.25 -5.85
N CYS A 257 24.70 -14.79 -7.03
CA CYS A 257 23.62 -15.76 -7.16
C CYS A 257 24.06 -17.17 -6.76
N GLY A 258 23.09 -17.94 -6.26
CA GLY A 258 23.28 -19.33 -5.89
C GLY A 258 23.32 -20.25 -7.09
N LYS A 259 23.49 -21.54 -6.82
CA LYS A 259 23.52 -22.59 -7.83
C LYS A 259 22.17 -22.68 -8.52
N ASN A 260 22.19 -22.73 -9.87
CA ASN A 260 21.01 -22.82 -10.72
C ASN A 260 20.00 -21.65 -10.57
N THR A 261 20.44 -20.51 -10.04
CA THR A 261 19.70 -19.25 -10.13
C THR A 261 20.34 -18.33 -11.17
N LEU A 262 19.57 -17.36 -11.64
CA LEU A 262 19.96 -16.34 -12.59
C LEU A 262 19.61 -14.97 -12.01
N ARG A 263 20.54 -14.02 -12.10
CA ARG A 263 20.26 -12.65 -11.72
C ARG A 263 19.40 -11.98 -12.79
N CYS A 264 18.38 -11.26 -12.37
CA CYS A 264 17.67 -10.39 -13.30
C CYS A 264 18.50 -9.13 -13.60
N PRO A 265 18.60 -8.69 -14.87
CA PRO A 265 19.36 -7.49 -15.21
C PRO A 265 18.78 -6.25 -14.49
N GLY A 266 19.64 -5.49 -13.81
CA GLY A 266 19.26 -4.26 -13.10
C GLY A 266 18.72 -4.44 -11.68
N ASP A 267 18.71 -5.68 -11.16
CA ASP A 267 18.30 -5.99 -9.79
C ASP A 267 19.34 -6.93 -9.13
N ASP A 268 19.44 -6.90 -7.80
CA ASP A 268 20.22 -7.86 -7.01
C ASP A 268 19.46 -9.20 -6.83
N MET A 269 18.22 -9.29 -7.31
CA MET A 269 17.37 -10.47 -7.22
C MET A 269 17.88 -11.64 -8.09
N CYS A 270 18.14 -12.77 -7.43
CA CYS A 270 18.47 -14.04 -8.07
C CYS A 270 17.23 -14.94 -8.07
N LEU A 271 16.77 -15.35 -9.25
CA LEU A 271 15.60 -16.20 -9.42
C LEU A 271 15.99 -17.56 -9.99
N ARG A 272 15.18 -18.59 -9.76
CA ARG A 272 15.34 -19.85 -10.50
C ARG A 272 15.19 -19.59 -11.98
N LYS A 273 15.88 -20.36 -12.81
CA LYS A 273 15.83 -20.19 -14.27
C LYS A 273 14.41 -20.09 -14.84
N SER A 274 13.48 -20.94 -14.39
CA SER A 274 12.08 -20.91 -14.85
C SER A 274 11.31 -19.64 -14.43
N GLU A 275 11.66 -19.05 -13.29
CA GLU A 275 11.09 -17.80 -12.80
C GLU A 275 11.76 -16.61 -13.48
N ALA A 276 13.09 -16.66 -13.64
CA ALA A 276 13.87 -15.67 -14.37
C ALA A 276 13.41 -15.53 -15.82
N ASP A 277 13.15 -16.64 -16.52
CA ASP A 277 12.63 -16.63 -17.90
C ASP A 277 11.25 -15.92 -18.00
N LEU A 278 10.47 -15.90 -16.91
CA LEU A 278 9.17 -15.24 -16.84
C LEU A 278 9.28 -13.76 -16.44
N VAL A 279 10.13 -13.46 -15.46
CA VAL A 279 10.25 -12.14 -14.84
C VAL A 279 11.22 -11.24 -15.60
N CYS A 280 12.35 -11.79 -16.01
CA CYS A 280 13.43 -11.11 -16.69
C CYS A 280 13.91 -11.91 -17.91
N PRO A 281 13.14 -11.94 -19.01
CA PRO A 281 13.44 -12.74 -20.20
C PRO A 281 14.71 -12.29 -20.96
N CYS A 282 15.42 -11.28 -20.46
CA CYS A 282 16.57 -10.65 -21.10
C CYS A 282 17.87 -11.05 -20.42
N SER A 283 18.93 -11.21 -21.20
CA SER A 283 20.27 -11.47 -20.65
C SER A 283 20.83 -10.26 -19.89
N GLU A 284 21.85 -10.46 -19.05
CA GLU A 284 22.51 -9.37 -18.29
C GLU A 284 23.04 -8.22 -19.17
N SER A 285 23.37 -8.52 -20.43
CA SER A 285 23.80 -7.52 -21.42
C SER A 285 22.66 -6.73 -22.07
N GLN A 286 21.40 -7.01 -21.68
CA GLN A 286 20.19 -6.51 -22.30
C GLN A 286 19.21 -5.93 -21.27
N LYS A 287 18.47 -4.90 -21.66
CA LYS A 287 17.29 -4.41 -20.94
C LYS A 287 16.01 -4.89 -21.59
N GLN A 288 14.97 -5.01 -20.77
CA GLN A 288 13.63 -5.37 -21.20
C GLN A 288 12.87 -4.13 -21.69
N CYS A 289 12.42 -4.17 -22.95
CA CYS A 289 11.60 -3.14 -23.55
C CYS A 289 10.17 -3.64 -23.73
N THR A 290 9.20 -2.85 -23.26
CA THR A 290 7.78 -3.10 -23.55
C THR A 290 7.42 -2.47 -24.89
N VAL A 291 7.28 -3.29 -25.93
CA VAL A 291 6.94 -2.84 -27.27
C VAL A 291 5.43 -2.94 -27.47
N ARG A 292 4.78 -1.81 -27.76
CA ARG A 292 3.34 -1.73 -28.01
C ARG A 292 3.08 -1.51 -29.49
N ASP A 293 2.27 -2.39 -30.09
CA ASP A 293 1.78 -2.21 -31.44
C ASP A 293 0.41 -1.56 -31.41
N TYR A 294 0.17 -0.66 -32.35
CA TYR A 294 -1.13 -0.04 -32.55
C TYR A 294 -1.64 -0.32 -33.95
N THR A 295 -2.95 -0.27 -34.11
CA THR A 295 -3.59 -0.22 -35.43
C THR A 295 -3.32 1.14 -36.09
N ALA A 296 -3.59 1.26 -37.40
CA ALA A 296 -3.46 2.54 -38.12
C ALA A 296 -4.37 3.67 -37.59
N ARG A 297 -5.33 3.33 -36.70
CA ARG A 297 -6.23 4.25 -35.99
C ARG A 297 -5.79 4.50 -34.54
N GLY A 298 -4.58 4.09 -34.15
CA GLY A 298 -4.00 4.30 -32.83
C GLY A 298 -4.65 3.51 -31.68
N LYS A 299 -5.46 2.48 -31.99
CA LYS A 299 -5.94 1.51 -30.99
C LYS A 299 -4.86 0.46 -30.70
N LEU A 300 -4.60 0.16 -29.42
CA LEU A 300 -3.64 -0.87 -28.99
C LEU A 300 -4.01 -2.23 -29.60
N GLU A 301 -3.08 -2.83 -30.33
CA GLU A 301 -3.25 -4.11 -31.03
C GLU A 301 -2.54 -5.23 -30.27
N SER A 302 -1.30 -4.99 -29.82
CA SER A 302 -0.49 -5.98 -29.12
C SER A 302 0.45 -5.31 -28.11
N VAL A 303 0.90 -6.09 -27.11
CA VAL A 303 2.02 -5.74 -26.23
C VAL A 303 2.97 -6.92 -26.25
N SER A 304 4.25 -6.66 -26.49
CA SER A 304 5.31 -7.66 -26.50
C SER A 304 6.50 -7.20 -25.70
N THR A 305 7.29 -8.16 -25.23
CA THR A 305 8.56 -7.90 -24.55
C THR A 305 9.70 -8.14 -25.53
N LEU A 306 10.59 -7.15 -25.67
CA LEU A 306 11.80 -7.28 -26.48
C LEU A 306 13.04 -6.98 -25.64
N CYS A 307 14.05 -7.83 -25.77
CA CYS A 307 15.34 -7.61 -25.13
C CYS A 307 16.25 -6.83 -26.07
N VAL A 308 16.76 -5.69 -25.62
CA VAL A 308 17.70 -4.85 -26.37
C VAL A 308 18.98 -4.69 -25.58
N ASN A 309 20.13 -4.62 -26.24
CA ASN A 309 21.39 -4.45 -25.54
C ASN A 309 21.38 -3.16 -24.70
N LEU A 310 22.02 -3.19 -23.53
CA LEU A 310 22.18 -2.01 -22.68
C LEU A 310 22.81 -0.86 -23.49
N GLY A 311 22.32 0.36 -23.29
CA GLY A 311 22.70 1.56 -24.06
C GLY A 311 21.92 1.76 -25.37
N ASN A 312 21.18 0.76 -25.87
CA ASN A 312 20.27 0.96 -27.00
C ASN A 312 18.90 1.45 -26.50
N LYS A 313 18.28 2.38 -27.24
CA LYS A 313 16.91 2.81 -26.94
C LYS A 313 15.91 1.71 -27.23
N CYS A 314 14.82 1.65 -26.47
CA CYS A 314 13.74 0.70 -26.77
C CYS A 314 13.10 1.03 -28.13
N PRO A 315 12.93 0.03 -29.03
CA PRO A 315 12.24 0.25 -30.27
C PRO A 315 10.75 0.38 -30.02
N CYS A 316 10.10 1.19 -30.85
CA CYS A 316 8.65 1.32 -30.81
C CYS A 316 7.99 0.36 -31.81
N GLY A 317 6.81 -0.14 -31.45
CA GLY A 317 6.08 -1.15 -32.22
C GLY A 317 5.48 -0.61 -33.53
N LYS A 318 4.70 -1.44 -34.21
CA LYS A 318 4.01 -1.07 -35.44
C LYS A 318 3.02 0.08 -35.20
N ASN A 319 2.96 1.01 -36.16
CA ASN A 319 2.15 2.24 -36.10
C ASN A 319 2.38 3.03 -34.81
N THR A 320 3.64 3.20 -34.42
CA THR A 320 4.02 4.10 -33.34
C THR A 320 4.94 5.21 -33.84
N LEU A 321 5.01 6.27 -33.06
CA LEU A 321 5.99 7.35 -33.13
C LEU A 321 6.95 7.17 -31.96
N SER A 322 8.24 7.08 -32.27
CA SER A 322 9.30 7.07 -31.27
C SER A 322 9.60 8.50 -30.84
N CYS A 323 9.45 8.77 -29.56
CA CYS A 323 9.63 10.07 -28.94
C CYS A 323 10.70 9.96 -27.86
N SER A 324 11.63 10.91 -27.77
CA SER A 324 12.57 10.91 -26.65
C SER A 324 11.81 11.09 -25.33
N ASP A 325 12.13 10.27 -24.33
CA ASP A 325 11.54 10.43 -23.00
C ASP A 325 12.16 11.67 -22.34
N PRO A 326 11.35 12.66 -21.90
CA PRO A 326 11.87 13.85 -21.24
C PRO A 326 12.49 13.54 -19.86
N ASN A 327 12.16 12.40 -19.25
CA ASN A 327 12.70 11.98 -17.95
C ASN A 327 13.87 10.99 -18.09
N ASP A 328 13.99 10.31 -19.24
CA ASP A 328 15.09 9.38 -19.53
C ASP A 328 15.64 9.62 -20.96
N PRO A 329 16.77 10.35 -21.11
CA PRO A 329 17.32 10.65 -22.43
C PRO A 329 17.78 9.40 -23.20
N ASP A 330 17.99 8.28 -22.50
CA ASP A 330 18.43 7.00 -23.05
C ASP A 330 17.26 6.07 -23.42
N ASP A 331 16.02 6.51 -23.25
CA ASP A 331 14.83 5.78 -23.67
C ASP A 331 13.92 6.55 -24.63
N ASN A 332 12.95 5.82 -25.20
CA ASN A 332 11.91 6.36 -26.04
C ASN A 332 10.52 6.08 -25.46
N ILE A 333 9.67 7.10 -25.44
CA ILE A 333 8.23 6.94 -25.31
C ILE A 333 7.65 6.57 -26.68
N CYS A 334 6.91 5.48 -26.73
CA CYS A 334 6.25 5.02 -27.95
C CYS A 334 4.78 5.44 -27.95
N ASN A 335 4.46 6.42 -28.80
CA ASN A 335 3.10 6.95 -28.95
C ASN A 335 2.41 6.37 -30.18
N PRO A 336 1.08 6.18 -30.19
CA PRO A 336 0.37 5.74 -31.39
C PRO A 336 0.54 6.72 -32.56
N LYS A 337 0.82 6.18 -33.75
CA LYS A 337 0.88 6.90 -35.03
C LYS A 337 -0.47 6.75 -35.73
N TYR A 338 -1.09 7.86 -36.10
CA TYR A 338 -2.39 7.86 -36.77
C TYR A 338 -2.21 8.07 -38.28
N ALA A 339 -2.89 7.25 -39.08
CA ALA A 339 -2.85 7.37 -40.54
C ALA A 339 -3.61 8.61 -41.02
N GLY A 340 -2.98 9.43 -41.88
CA GLY A 340 -3.65 10.53 -42.56
C GLY A 340 -3.85 11.82 -41.75
N THR A 341 -3.27 11.93 -40.55
CA THR A 341 -3.34 13.15 -39.75
C THR A 341 -1.99 13.89 -39.73
N VAL A 342 -2.06 15.22 -39.64
CA VAL A 342 -0.90 16.13 -39.43
C VAL A 342 -0.29 15.99 -38.02
N LEU A 343 -0.74 15.01 -37.24
CA LEU A 343 -0.62 14.92 -35.78
C LEU A 343 0.36 13.83 -35.32
N ASN A 344 1.26 13.39 -36.18
CA ASN A 344 2.36 12.48 -35.81
C ASN A 344 3.52 13.28 -35.19
N LYS A 345 3.22 14.06 -34.15
CA LYS A 345 4.22 14.76 -33.35
C LYS A 345 4.23 14.16 -31.95
N CYS A 346 5.41 14.11 -31.35
CA CYS A 346 5.55 13.65 -29.99
C CYS A 346 4.78 14.57 -29.03
N PRO A 347 4.00 14.01 -28.10
CA PRO A 347 3.32 14.81 -27.09
C PRO A 347 4.38 15.61 -26.33
N LYS A 348 4.20 16.92 -26.29
CA LYS A 348 5.09 17.83 -25.55
C LYS A 348 4.27 18.53 -24.48
N PRO A 349 4.15 17.95 -23.26
CA PRO A 349 3.60 18.69 -22.13
C PRO A 349 4.49 19.92 -21.86
N CYS A 350 3.92 20.94 -21.23
CA CYS A 350 4.71 22.06 -20.78
C CYS A 350 5.64 21.63 -19.64
N THR A 351 6.89 22.08 -19.70
CA THR A 351 7.79 22.05 -18.55
C THR A 351 7.33 23.04 -17.48
N PRO A 352 7.71 22.86 -16.20
CA PRO A 352 7.38 23.82 -15.14
C PRO A 352 7.77 25.27 -15.48
N THR A 353 8.88 25.46 -16.21
CA THR A 353 9.34 26.78 -16.69
C THR A 353 8.41 27.35 -17.77
N GLU A 354 7.93 26.53 -18.70
CA GLU A 354 6.99 26.97 -19.73
C GLU A 354 5.62 27.31 -19.12
N GLU A 355 5.16 26.56 -18.11
CA GLU A 355 3.92 26.87 -17.38
C GLU A 355 4.02 28.17 -16.59
N ALA A 356 5.15 28.41 -15.91
CA ALA A 356 5.43 29.67 -15.24
C ALA A 356 5.48 30.87 -16.21
N ALA A 357 5.81 30.64 -17.49
CA ALA A 357 5.76 31.64 -18.55
C ALA A 357 4.35 31.86 -19.14
N GLY A 358 3.32 31.20 -18.60
CA GLY A 358 1.92 31.37 -19.03
C GLY A 358 1.47 30.42 -20.15
N ASN A 359 2.32 29.47 -20.55
CA ASN A 359 1.87 28.37 -21.42
C ASN A 359 1.04 27.36 -20.61
N LYS A 360 0.25 26.56 -21.30
CA LYS A 360 -0.49 25.44 -20.72
C LYS A 360 -0.35 24.21 -21.59
N THR A 361 -0.34 23.05 -20.94
CA THR A 361 -0.46 21.77 -21.62
C THR A 361 -1.85 21.66 -22.23
N CYS A 362 -1.96 21.85 -23.53
CA CYS A 362 -3.21 21.70 -24.27
C CYS A 362 -3.39 20.23 -24.67
N ILE A 363 -4.48 19.61 -24.24
CA ILE A 363 -4.90 18.27 -24.69
C ILE A 363 -6.03 18.46 -25.69
N GLN A 364 -5.81 18.03 -26.94
CA GLN A 364 -6.77 18.14 -28.04
C GLN A 364 -7.27 16.75 -28.41
N THR A 365 -8.53 16.47 -28.11
CA THR A 365 -9.20 15.23 -28.54
C THR A 365 -9.78 15.41 -29.95
N HIS A 366 -9.45 14.50 -30.85
CA HIS A 366 -9.96 14.50 -32.23
C HIS A 366 -10.99 13.38 -32.37
N LEU A 367 -12.18 13.73 -32.87
CA LEU A 367 -13.24 12.77 -33.16
C LEU A 367 -13.44 12.63 -34.67
N THR A 368 -13.96 11.49 -35.10
CA THR A 368 -14.55 11.33 -36.43
C THR A 368 -15.81 12.20 -36.56
N ASN A 369 -16.33 12.34 -37.77
CA ASN A 369 -17.64 12.96 -38.02
C ASN A 369 -18.81 12.20 -37.38
N THR A 370 -18.60 10.95 -36.93
CA THR A 370 -19.59 10.11 -36.25
C THR A 370 -19.49 10.13 -34.72
N GLY A 371 -18.51 10.83 -34.13
CA GLY A 371 -18.33 10.84 -32.68
C GLY A 371 -17.43 9.77 -32.10
N THR A 372 -16.78 8.98 -32.94
CA THR A 372 -15.80 8.00 -32.48
C THR A 372 -14.46 8.69 -32.22
N PHE A 373 -13.74 8.28 -31.18
CA PHE A 373 -12.38 8.75 -30.94
C PHE A 373 -11.49 8.46 -32.15
N GLU A 374 -10.76 9.47 -32.60
CA GLU A 374 -9.79 9.34 -33.68
C GLU A 374 -8.36 9.42 -33.14
N SER A 375 -8.05 10.42 -32.32
CA SER A 375 -6.70 10.63 -31.75
C SER A 375 -6.70 11.67 -30.62
N GLU A 376 -5.58 11.77 -29.90
CA GLU A 376 -5.31 12.84 -28.93
C GLU A 376 -3.96 13.50 -29.26
N THR A 377 -3.91 14.83 -29.17
CA THR A 377 -2.67 15.60 -29.34
C THR A 377 -2.37 16.37 -28.05
N ILE A 378 -1.13 16.30 -27.57
CA ILE A 378 -0.68 17.06 -26.39
C ILE A 378 0.40 18.04 -26.83
N SER A 379 0.16 19.33 -26.59
CA SER A 379 1.07 20.40 -26.97
C SER A 379 1.19 21.48 -25.91
N CYS A 380 2.39 22.00 -25.69
CA CYS A 380 2.59 23.20 -24.88
C CYS A 380 2.40 24.47 -25.72
N LEU A 381 1.31 25.21 -25.46
CA LEU A 381 1.00 26.47 -26.16
C LEU A 381 0.53 27.52 -25.15
N PRO A 382 0.55 28.82 -25.49
CA PRO A 382 -0.13 29.84 -24.70
C PRO A 382 -1.60 29.47 -24.47
N ALA A 383 -2.14 29.75 -23.29
CA ALA A 383 -3.49 29.30 -22.91
C ALA A 383 -4.60 29.74 -23.93
N ALA A 384 -4.43 30.91 -24.55
CA ALA A 384 -5.36 31.43 -25.57
C ALA A 384 -5.27 30.67 -26.91
N SER A 385 -4.16 29.99 -27.17
CA SER A 385 -3.89 29.23 -28.39
C SER A 385 -4.30 27.75 -28.30
N CYS A 386 -4.74 27.27 -27.13
CA CYS A 386 -5.33 25.94 -27.01
C CYS A 386 -6.69 25.87 -27.73
N THR A 387 -6.68 25.44 -29.00
CA THR A 387 -7.90 25.20 -29.78
C THR A 387 -8.46 23.79 -29.51
N PRO A 388 -9.77 23.58 -29.65
CA PRO A 388 -10.36 22.24 -29.68
C PRO A 388 -9.73 21.35 -30.74
N GLY A 389 -9.72 20.04 -30.50
CA GLY A 389 -9.37 19.08 -31.54
C GLY A 389 -10.42 18.99 -32.65
N ARG A 390 -10.16 18.13 -33.64
CA ARG A 390 -11.00 18.01 -34.84
C ARG A 390 -12.37 17.48 -34.46
N ASN A 391 -13.42 18.06 -35.04
CA ASN A 391 -14.81 17.76 -34.72
C ASN A 391 -15.16 17.96 -33.24
N MET A 392 -14.36 18.75 -32.53
CA MET A 392 -14.70 19.30 -31.23
C MET A 392 -14.89 20.81 -31.36
N LYS A 393 -15.60 21.43 -30.42
CA LYS A 393 -15.76 22.87 -30.30
C LYS A 393 -15.66 23.30 -28.85
N LYS A 394 -15.20 24.54 -28.63
CA LYS A 394 -15.14 25.16 -27.31
C LYS A 394 -16.46 25.88 -27.07
N CYS A 395 -17.12 25.58 -25.95
CA CYS A 395 -18.28 26.31 -25.48
C CYS A 395 -17.85 27.55 -24.71
N THR A 396 -18.78 28.51 -24.55
CA THR A 396 -18.54 29.76 -23.81
C THR A 396 -18.14 29.52 -22.35
N SER A 397 -18.55 28.39 -21.77
CA SER A 397 -18.13 27.90 -20.45
C SER A 397 -16.65 27.49 -20.38
N GLY A 398 -15.93 27.46 -21.50
CA GLY A 398 -14.56 26.95 -21.62
C GLY A 398 -14.47 25.45 -21.95
N SER A 399 -15.58 24.72 -21.82
CA SER A 399 -15.68 23.27 -22.10
C SER A 399 -15.40 22.94 -23.55
N THR A 400 -14.78 21.79 -23.82
CA THR A 400 -14.60 21.30 -25.19
C THR A 400 -15.47 20.07 -25.41
N ILE A 401 -16.45 20.14 -26.33
CA ILE A 401 -17.43 19.08 -26.61
C ILE A 401 -17.44 18.74 -28.11
N PRO A 402 -18.09 17.65 -28.54
CA PRO A 402 -18.21 17.34 -29.96
C PRO A 402 -18.95 18.44 -30.72
N ALA A 403 -18.48 18.75 -31.93
CA ALA A 403 -18.95 19.90 -32.70
C ALA A 403 -20.46 19.85 -33.02
N TRP A 404 -21.02 18.65 -33.23
CA TRP A 404 -22.46 18.45 -33.48
C TRP A 404 -23.33 18.54 -32.22
N LYS A 405 -22.77 18.43 -31.01
CA LYS A 405 -23.54 18.57 -29.77
C LYS A 405 -23.76 20.04 -29.47
N PRO A 406 -24.99 20.52 -29.19
CA PRO A 406 -25.19 21.93 -28.84
C PRO A 406 -24.49 22.26 -27.52
N CYS A 407 -23.84 23.43 -27.44
CA CYS A 407 -23.34 23.94 -26.17
C CYS A 407 -24.55 24.29 -25.29
N LYS A 408 -24.80 23.48 -24.27
CA LYS A 408 -25.87 23.73 -23.32
C LYS A 408 -25.25 24.29 -22.04
N ASP A 409 -25.55 25.56 -21.77
CA ASP A 409 -25.16 26.22 -20.53
C ASP A 409 -26.15 25.81 -19.44
N PHE A 410 -25.93 24.63 -18.87
CA PHE A 410 -26.78 24.10 -17.80
C PHE A 410 -26.80 24.99 -16.55
N TYR A 411 -25.81 25.87 -16.41
CA TYR A 411 -25.62 26.71 -15.22
C TYR A 411 -25.88 28.20 -15.49
N ASN A 412 -26.37 28.57 -16.68
CA ASN A 412 -26.66 29.96 -17.06
C ASN A 412 -25.46 30.93 -16.89
N THR A 413 -24.24 30.41 -16.94
CA THR A 413 -22.99 31.17 -16.79
C THR A 413 -22.80 32.29 -17.83
N ALA A 414 -23.46 32.19 -19.00
CA ALA A 414 -23.34 33.16 -20.09
C ALA A 414 -24.21 34.42 -19.92
N LYS A 415 -25.13 34.47 -18.95
CA LYS A 415 -25.90 35.68 -18.63
C LYS A 415 -25.37 36.27 -17.34
N SER A 416 -24.76 37.46 -17.42
CA SER A 416 -24.12 38.21 -16.34
C SER A 416 -25.04 38.65 -15.17
N ASN A 417 -26.21 38.05 -15.00
CA ASN A 417 -27.04 38.21 -13.81
C ASN A 417 -26.93 36.91 -13.00
N SER A 418 -25.94 36.91 -12.11
CA SER A 418 -25.62 35.88 -11.14
C SER A 418 -26.81 35.58 -10.21
N SER A 419 -27.74 34.76 -10.67
CA SER A 419 -28.43 33.83 -9.79
C SER A 419 -27.66 32.53 -9.92
N ALA A 420 -26.58 32.43 -9.15
CA ALA A 420 -25.89 31.17 -8.90
C ALA A 420 -26.94 30.09 -8.62
N VAL A 421 -26.69 28.86 -9.06
CA VAL A 421 -27.39 27.67 -8.57
C VAL A 421 -27.49 27.83 -7.06
N GLY A 422 -28.71 28.08 -6.55
CA GLY A 422 -28.89 28.42 -5.15
C GLY A 422 -28.21 27.37 -4.29
N ALA A 423 -27.29 27.80 -3.42
CA ALA A 423 -26.54 26.92 -2.55
C ALA A 423 -27.49 25.89 -1.92
N GLY A 424 -27.22 24.60 -2.13
CA GLY A 424 -27.96 23.51 -1.49
C GLY A 424 -28.90 22.66 -2.35
N LYS A 425 -29.10 22.92 -3.65
CA LYS A 425 -29.82 21.97 -4.53
C LYS A 425 -28.86 21.06 -5.28
N LYS A 426 -28.85 19.78 -4.86
CA LYS A 426 -28.15 18.69 -5.54
C LYS A 426 -28.88 18.35 -6.84
N GLU A 427 -28.27 18.63 -7.99
CA GLU A 427 -28.80 18.20 -9.28
C GLU A 427 -28.03 16.96 -9.74
N SER A 428 -28.75 15.88 -10.03
CA SER A 428 -28.16 14.63 -10.52
C SER A 428 -28.56 14.36 -11.97
N SER A 429 -27.58 14.24 -12.86
CA SER A 429 -27.75 13.79 -14.26
C SER A 429 -27.25 12.36 -14.40
N GLN A 430 -27.94 11.52 -15.16
CA GLN A 430 -27.51 10.14 -15.45
C GLN A 430 -27.14 10.00 -16.93
N VAL A 431 -25.96 9.44 -17.21
CA VAL A 431 -25.60 8.96 -18.55
C VAL A 431 -25.58 7.43 -18.46
N ILE A 432 -26.22 6.74 -19.39
CA ILE A 432 -26.26 5.27 -19.43
C ILE A 432 -25.61 4.86 -20.74
N LEU A 433 -24.45 4.19 -20.66
CA LEU A 433 -23.80 3.58 -21.83
C LEU A 433 -24.07 2.08 -21.80
N THR A 434 -24.57 1.52 -22.90
CA THR A 434 -24.86 0.10 -23.01
C THR A 434 -23.88 -0.53 -23.99
N PHE A 435 -23.18 -1.59 -23.57
CA PHE A 435 -22.24 -2.34 -24.39
C PHE A 435 -22.80 -3.73 -24.68
N GLU A 436 -22.77 -4.14 -25.94
CA GLU A 436 -23.28 -5.46 -26.35
C GLU A 436 -22.34 -6.61 -25.90
N SER A 437 -21.02 -6.40 -25.78
CA SER A 437 -20.08 -7.33 -25.15
C SER A 437 -18.74 -6.67 -24.74
N LEU A 438 -18.07 -7.21 -23.71
CA LEU A 438 -16.70 -6.83 -23.28
C LEU A 438 -15.78 -8.06 -23.43
N SER A 439 -14.93 -8.07 -24.46
CA SER A 439 -13.92 -9.13 -24.69
C SER A 439 -12.52 -8.69 -24.23
N ASN A 440 -11.51 -9.56 -24.23
CA ASN A 440 -10.12 -9.23 -23.87
C ASN A 440 -9.49 -8.08 -24.72
N GLY A 441 -10.15 -7.61 -25.78
CA GLY A 441 -9.82 -6.37 -26.50
C GLY A 441 -10.42 -5.09 -25.90
N ALA A 442 -11.01 -5.14 -24.69
CA ALA A 442 -11.77 -4.07 -24.06
C ALA A 442 -10.93 -2.85 -23.62
N LEU A 443 -9.59 -2.96 -23.58
CA LEU A 443 -8.71 -1.79 -23.41
C LEU A 443 -8.89 -0.75 -24.53
N GLY A 444 -9.27 -1.19 -25.74
CA GLY A 444 -9.63 -0.25 -26.79
C GLY A 444 -10.99 0.43 -26.54
N SER A 445 -11.93 -0.26 -25.88
CA SER A 445 -13.24 0.31 -25.56
C SER A 445 -13.22 1.22 -24.32
N SER A 446 -12.27 1.04 -23.38
CA SER A 446 -12.14 1.96 -22.24
C SER A 446 -11.66 3.33 -22.66
N GLU A 447 -10.86 3.43 -23.72
CA GLU A 447 -10.39 4.71 -24.25
C GLU A 447 -11.49 5.45 -25.01
N ASP A 448 -12.29 4.73 -25.80
CA ASP A 448 -13.51 5.26 -26.40
C ASP A 448 -14.51 5.73 -25.32
N VAL A 449 -14.62 4.99 -24.20
CA VAL A 449 -15.43 5.38 -23.03
C VAL A 449 -14.87 6.64 -22.38
N ARG A 450 -13.55 6.71 -22.10
CA ARG A 450 -12.90 7.90 -21.50
C ARG A 450 -13.17 9.14 -22.35
N VAL A 451 -13.02 9.01 -23.67
CA VAL A 451 -13.24 10.11 -24.62
C VAL A 451 -14.70 10.52 -24.69
N MET A 452 -15.63 9.57 -24.77
CA MET A 452 -17.08 9.84 -24.75
C MET A 452 -17.52 10.48 -23.42
N MET A 453 -16.94 10.04 -22.30
CA MET A 453 -17.19 10.63 -20.98
C MET A 453 -16.66 12.06 -20.88
N ASN A 454 -15.42 12.31 -21.30
CA ASN A 454 -14.84 13.67 -21.32
C ASN A 454 -15.64 14.62 -22.23
N ALA A 455 -16.22 14.08 -23.31
CA ALA A 455 -17.02 14.83 -24.27
C ALA A 455 -18.46 15.13 -23.78
N GLU A 456 -19.09 14.23 -23.02
CA GLU A 456 -20.48 14.40 -22.55
C GLU A 456 -20.60 14.95 -21.13
N VAL A 457 -19.57 14.81 -20.30
CA VAL A 457 -19.54 15.25 -18.91
C VAL A 457 -18.39 16.22 -18.72
N TYR A 458 -18.57 17.48 -19.14
CA TYR A 458 -17.66 18.53 -18.73
C TYR A 458 -18.17 19.16 -17.43
N LEU A 459 -17.39 19.01 -16.38
CA LEU A 459 -17.66 19.62 -15.09
C LEU A 459 -16.84 20.89 -14.96
N PRO A 460 -17.43 22.01 -14.52
CA PRO A 460 -16.66 23.18 -14.14
C PRO A 460 -15.51 22.79 -13.19
N THR A 461 -14.38 23.48 -13.28
CA THR A 461 -13.33 23.41 -12.25
C THR A 461 -13.96 23.73 -10.89
N GLY A 462 -13.96 22.76 -9.96
CA GLY A 462 -14.62 22.87 -8.65
C GLY A 462 -15.89 22.03 -8.46
N CYS A 463 -16.32 21.22 -9.45
CA CYS A 463 -17.48 20.33 -9.33
C CYS A 463 -17.07 18.84 -9.19
N GLU A 464 -17.62 18.13 -8.20
CA GLU A 464 -17.40 16.68 -8.00
C GLU A 464 -18.30 15.81 -8.90
N SER A 465 -17.85 14.61 -9.31
CA SER A 465 -18.64 13.73 -10.18
C SER A 465 -18.35 12.24 -10.05
N SER A 466 -19.32 11.40 -9.66
CA SER A 466 -19.06 9.96 -9.50
C SER A 466 -19.34 9.11 -10.75
N LEU A 467 -18.47 8.12 -10.98
CA LEU A 467 -18.63 7.07 -12.00
C LEU A 467 -19.06 5.76 -11.33
N ASP A 468 -20.20 5.17 -11.68
CA ASP A 468 -20.68 3.89 -11.11
C ASP A 468 -20.90 2.84 -12.23
N ILE A 469 -20.44 1.60 -12.07
CA ILE A 469 -20.50 0.57 -13.13
C ILE A 469 -21.43 -0.56 -12.69
N LYS A 470 -22.51 -0.85 -13.45
CA LYS A 470 -23.54 -1.85 -13.08
C LYS A 470 -24.01 -2.70 -14.26
N THR A 471 -23.66 -3.99 -14.29
CA THR A 471 -24.10 -4.91 -15.37
C THR A 471 -25.58 -5.28 -15.28
N SER A 472 -26.26 -5.42 -16.43
CA SER A 472 -27.73 -5.50 -16.57
C SER A 472 -28.41 -6.76 -15.99
N LYS A 473 -27.66 -7.82 -15.67
CA LYS A 473 -28.25 -9.13 -15.32
C LYS A 473 -27.88 -9.70 -13.95
N SER A 474 -27.16 -8.96 -13.11
CA SER A 474 -26.96 -9.44 -11.73
C SER A 474 -26.80 -8.29 -10.75
N ASN A 475 -27.48 -8.40 -9.60
CA ASN A 475 -27.16 -7.62 -8.39
C ASN A 475 -25.83 -8.09 -7.75
N ARG A 476 -24.99 -8.87 -8.44
CA ARG A 476 -23.66 -9.31 -7.97
C ARG A 476 -22.56 -8.47 -8.61
N ARG A 477 -21.66 -7.96 -7.77
CA ARG A 477 -20.45 -7.22 -8.18
C ARG A 477 -19.39 -8.17 -8.74
N LEU A 478 -18.66 -7.70 -9.77
CA LEU A 478 -17.61 -8.45 -10.46
C LEU A 478 -16.35 -8.56 -9.58
N LYS A 479 -15.86 -9.79 -9.36
CA LYS A 479 -14.49 -10.08 -8.85
C LYS A 479 -13.61 -10.49 -10.03
N GLY A 480 -12.34 -10.03 -10.03
CA GLY A 480 -11.38 -10.29 -11.10
C GLY A 480 -11.14 -11.78 -11.34
N ARG A 481 -11.69 -12.30 -12.44
CA ARG A 481 -11.14 -13.34 -13.32
C ARG A 481 -12.12 -13.56 -14.49
N LYS A 482 -11.62 -13.36 -15.73
CA LYS A 482 -12.25 -13.63 -17.04
C LYS A 482 -13.73 -13.21 -17.19
N LEU A 483 -13.97 -12.06 -17.81
CA LEU A 483 -15.28 -11.65 -18.32
C LEU A 483 -15.62 -12.45 -19.60
N GLN A 484 -16.51 -13.43 -19.48
CA GLN A 484 -17.35 -13.89 -20.59
C GLN A 484 -18.81 -13.67 -20.18
N THR A 485 -19.41 -12.58 -20.64
CA THR A 485 -20.85 -12.34 -20.47
C THR A 485 -21.51 -12.36 -21.85
N THR A 486 -22.37 -13.33 -22.10
CA THR A 486 -23.16 -13.52 -23.34
C THR A 486 -24.43 -12.65 -23.40
N GLY A 487 -24.53 -11.62 -22.55
CA GLY A 487 -25.63 -10.65 -22.59
C GLY A 487 -25.14 -9.29 -22.11
N GLY A 488 -25.35 -8.26 -22.93
CA GLY A 488 -24.75 -6.94 -22.84
C GLY A 488 -24.57 -6.35 -21.43
N ALA A 489 -23.41 -5.74 -21.21
CA ALA A 489 -23.09 -4.99 -20.00
C ALA A 489 -23.64 -3.57 -20.12
N VAL A 490 -24.33 -3.09 -19.08
CA VAL A 490 -24.73 -1.68 -18.97
C VAL A 490 -23.71 -0.99 -18.05
N LEU A 491 -23.39 0.26 -18.34
CA LEU A 491 -22.46 1.13 -17.63
C LEU A 491 -23.25 2.39 -17.27
N LYS A 492 -23.40 2.70 -15.98
CA LYS A 492 -24.37 3.71 -15.49
C LYS A 492 -23.67 4.86 -14.77
N PHE A 493 -23.42 5.95 -15.48
CA PHE A 493 -22.80 7.17 -14.98
C PHE A 493 -23.84 8.03 -14.25
N THR A 494 -23.51 8.53 -13.06
CA THR A 494 -24.38 9.47 -12.32
C THR A 494 -23.58 10.67 -11.90
N VAL A 495 -23.77 11.79 -12.59
CA VAL A 495 -23.12 13.07 -12.29
C VAL A 495 -23.98 13.81 -11.26
N SER A 496 -23.47 14.09 -10.06
CA SER A 496 -24.20 14.87 -9.05
C SER A 496 -23.48 16.17 -8.76
N ASN A 497 -24.14 17.30 -8.98
CA ASN A 497 -23.57 18.61 -8.76
C ASN A 497 -23.99 19.17 -7.40
N GLN A 498 -23.02 19.50 -6.54
CA GLN A 498 -23.21 20.40 -5.40
C GLN A 498 -22.50 21.70 -5.77
N GLY A 499 -23.20 22.83 -5.70
CA GLY A 499 -22.57 24.14 -5.92
C GLY A 499 -21.45 24.36 -4.92
N ALA A 500 -20.28 24.80 -5.39
CA ALA A 500 -19.18 25.20 -4.53
C ALA A 500 -19.63 26.33 -3.57
N HIS A 501 -19.20 26.23 -2.32
CA HIS A 501 -19.40 27.27 -1.31
C HIS A 501 -18.50 28.48 -1.55
#